data_AF-A0A6N0HZB9-F1
#
_entry.id   AF-A0A6N0HZB9-F1
#
_cell.length_a   1.000
_cell.length_b   1.000
_cell.length_c   1.000
_cell.angle_alpha   90.00
_cell.angle_beta   90.00
_cell.angle_gamma   90.00
#
_symmetry.space_group_name_H-M   'P 1'
#
loop_
_entity.id
_entity.type
_entity.pdbx_description
1 polymer ?
#
loop_
_entity_poly.entity_id
_entity_poly.type
_entity_poly.pdbx_seq_one_letter_code
_entity_poly.pdbx_strand_id
1 'polypeptide(L)'
;MNNYRNIHSSRGFTLIEALVALIVLAVGLLSLAQFHTNLVSSGALTKTRTEAINVAQEKLEELRNNIEVTDYTGLVSSTSGTQETVNGTNAIYTVSWTVGNVPNSLQAKVITVSASWTGRDGTTQTISLVSNIAWNNPVTSVALAGAGVANPLIETPKGSAEFVYDRTYTDDQGNPSLPQSATDNDDGTQTYQDGDTYELIDEATGDVILELDCANNTCAGFVTISGTVVIDDGDVTATDVNVMASDVAFCARSIDDTTATDVVVYPTGATGNNIDYTAFTYTCYLGHGWYGNIGILRTDNANSNERVCLGDPTVASNDTYYPTVNNNRTYRGLFNLSTDNGTPPIYYSFGADAGTTITGHDFFLDTITGNNVTGADCITPMTNDYEGNADGTGTGTNIFAGVPDNFYCLNPHITTPTGPGSRYFAKVCFGHPSPSKQQNFTRPFMPAAPDRPAYVA
;
A
#
# COMPACT_ATOMS: atom_id res chain seq x y z
N MET A 1 -59.82 -69.69 -32.27
CA MET A 1 -59.55 -68.24 -32.39
C MET A 1 -58.08 -68.02 -32.07
N ASN A 2 -57.25 -67.83 -33.10
CA ASN A 2 -55.81 -67.52 -32.94
C ASN A 2 -55.63 -66.01 -33.00
N ASN A 3 -55.18 -65.40 -31.90
CA ASN A 3 -54.72 -64.01 -31.89
C ASN A 3 -53.19 -64.00 -32.09
N TYR A 4 -52.76 -63.54 -33.25
CA TYR A 4 -51.35 -63.32 -33.58
C TYR A 4 -50.81 -62.13 -32.76
N ARG A 5 -49.78 -62.38 -31.94
CA ARG A 5 -48.96 -61.35 -31.30
C ARG A 5 -48.10 -60.67 -32.38
N ASN A 6 -48.38 -59.41 -32.70
CA ASN A 6 -47.48 -58.56 -33.47
C ASN A 6 -46.36 -58.05 -32.56
N ILE A 7 -45.14 -58.53 -32.77
CA ILE A 7 -43.92 -57.94 -32.21
C ILE A 7 -43.58 -56.74 -33.09
N HIS A 8 -43.80 -55.52 -32.60
CA HIS A 8 -43.36 -54.32 -33.31
C HIS A 8 -41.84 -54.22 -33.26
N SER A 9 -41.23 -54.26 -34.45
CA SER A 9 -39.81 -54.05 -34.70
C SER A 9 -39.43 -52.60 -34.43
N SER A 10 -38.45 -52.40 -33.54
CA SER A 10 -37.73 -51.14 -33.36
C SER A 10 -36.95 -50.83 -34.65
N ARG A 11 -37.51 -49.99 -35.51
CA ARG A 11 -36.86 -49.51 -36.75
C ARG A 11 -36.00 -48.29 -36.42
N GLY A 12 -34.77 -48.33 -36.90
CA GLY A 12 -33.65 -47.56 -36.39
C GLY A 12 -33.52 -46.13 -36.91
N PHE A 13 -33.04 -45.29 -36.01
CA PHE A 13 -32.41 -43.99 -36.28
C PHE A 13 -30.92 -43.99 -35.88
N THR A 14 -30.27 -45.15 -35.86
CA THR A 14 -28.89 -45.30 -35.33
C THR A 14 -27.81 -44.68 -36.23
N LEU A 15 -28.01 -44.65 -37.55
CA LEU A 15 -26.99 -44.14 -38.48
C LEU A 15 -26.88 -42.61 -38.42
N ILE A 16 -28.02 -41.90 -38.40
CA ILE A 16 -28.02 -40.43 -38.35
C ILE A 16 -27.51 -39.94 -36.99
N GLU A 17 -27.85 -40.64 -35.90
CA GLU A 17 -27.36 -40.32 -34.56
C GLU A 17 -25.84 -40.54 -34.44
N ALA A 18 -25.30 -41.63 -35.01
CA ALA A 18 -23.86 -41.86 -35.06
C ALA A 18 -23.12 -40.79 -35.90
N LEU A 19 -23.73 -40.30 -36.99
CA LEU A 19 -23.16 -39.23 -37.81
C LEU A 19 -23.15 -37.88 -37.07
N VAL A 20 -24.25 -37.54 -36.37
CA VAL A 20 -24.31 -36.31 -35.56
C VAL A 20 -23.30 -36.40 -34.41
N ALA A 21 -23.20 -37.53 -33.72
CA ALA A 21 -22.21 -37.74 -32.67
C ALA A 21 -20.76 -37.62 -33.18
N LEU A 22 -20.47 -38.15 -34.38
CA LEU A 22 -19.17 -38.01 -35.03
C LEU A 22 -18.84 -36.54 -35.33
N ILE A 23 -19.81 -35.75 -35.81
CA ILE A 23 -19.61 -34.31 -36.11
C ILE A 23 -19.33 -33.54 -34.82
N VAL A 24 -20.13 -33.77 -33.76
CA VAL A 24 -19.92 -33.10 -32.46
C VAL A 24 -18.55 -33.46 -31.89
N LEU A 25 -18.14 -34.73 -31.98
CA LEU A 25 -16.82 -35.19 -31.55
C LEU A 25 -15.69 -34.57 -32.38
N ALA A 26 -15.85 -34.46 -33.70
CA ALA A 26 -14.86 -33.83 -34.58
C ALA A 26 -14.66 -32.34 -34.26
N VAL A 27 -15.75 -31.60 -34.00
CA VAL A 27 -15.67 -30.18 -33.59
C VAL A 27 -15.05 -30.03 -32.21
N GLY A 28 -15.40 -30.92 -31.27
CA GLY A 28 -14.80 -30.96 -29.93
C GLY A 28 -13.29 -31.21 -29.98
N LEU A 29 -12.84 -32.17 -30.78
CA LEU A 29 -11.42 -32.48 -30.96
C LEU A 29 -10.65 -31.37 -31.68
N LEU A 30 -11.26 -30.67 -32.63
CA LEU A 30 -10.63 -29.52 -33.30
C LEU A 30 -10.40 -28.36 -32.30
N SER A 31 -11.40 -28.11 -31.44
CA SER A 31 -11.30 -27.09 -30.39
C SER A 31 -10.19 -27.43 -29.38
N LEU A 32 -10.08 -28.71 -28.99
CA LEU A 32 -9.02 -29.19 -28.09
C LEU A 32 -7.62 -29.07 -28.73
N ALA A 33 -7.49 -29.36 -30.03
CA ALA A 33 -6.22 -29.24 -30.74
C ALA A 33 -5.74 -27.78 -30.78
N GLN A 34 -6.63 -26.82 -31.07
CA GLN A 34 -6.30 -25.40 -31.03
C GLN A 34 -5.88 -24.94 -29.63
N PHE A 35 -6.59 -25.40 -28.60
CA PHE A 35 -6.25 -25.12 -27.21
C PHE A 35 -4.85 -25.67 -26.84
N HIS A 36 -4.56 -26.93 -27.20
CA HIS A 36 -3.27 -27.55 -26.92
C HIS A 36 -2.11 -26.84 -27.64
N THR A 37 -2.30 -26.41 -28.89
CA THR A 37 -1.30 -25.62 -29.62
C THR A 37 -1.02 -24.28 -28.95
N ASN A 38 -2.04 -23.60 -28.44
CA ASN A 38 -1.90 -22.32 -27.73
C ASN A 38 -1.16 -22.47 -26.39
N LEU A 39 -1.38 -23.58 -25.66
CA LEU A 39 -0.64 -23.86 -24.43
C LEU A 39 0.85 -24.10 -24.68
N VAL A 40 1.18 -24.86 -25.72
CA VAL A 40 2.59 -25.16 -26.06
C VAL A 40 3.34 -23.91 -26.54
N SER A 41 2.70 -23.05 -27.35
CA SER A 41 3.30 -21.79 -27.80
C SER A 41 3.48 -20.79 -26.65
N SER A 42 2.50 -20.72 -25.73
CA SER A 42 2.58 -19.92 -24.51
C SER A 42 3.75 -20.35 -23.63
N GLY A 43 3.97 -21.66 -23.45
CA GLY A 43 5.08 -22.17 -22.63
C GLY A 43 6.48 -21.81 -23.14
N ALA A 44 6.68 -21.77 -24.47
CA ALA A 44 7.94 -21.35 -25.06
C ALA A 44 8.18 -19.84 -24.91
N LEU A 45 7.12 -19.03 -25.08
CA LEU A 45 7.17 -17.58 -24.89
C LEU A 45 7.50 -17.20 -23.44
N THR A 46 6.90 -17.89 -22.47
CA THR A 46 7.19 -17.68 -21.04
C THR A 46 8.65 -17.94 -20.72
N LYS A 47 9.25 -19.02 -21.25
CA LYS A 47 10.68 -19.32 -21.04
C LYS A 47 11.60 -18.23 -21.57
N THR A 48 11.35 -17.73 -22.79
CA THR A 48 12.12 -16.62 -23.36
C THR A 48 11.95 -15.33 -22.56
N ARG A 49 10.74 -15.03 -22.06
CA ARG A 49 10.49 -13.85 -21.21
C ARG A 49 11.19 -13.95 -19.86
N THR A 50 11.12 -15.10 -19.19
CA THR A 50 11.80 -15.32 -17.92
C THR A 50 13.32 -15.18 -18.07
N GLU A 51 13.90 -15.73 -19.13
CA GLU A 51 15.33 -15.56 -19.41
C GLU A 51 15.69 -14.11 -19.71
N ALA A 52 14.86 -13.37 -20.47
CA ALA A 52 15.07 -11.94 -20.70
C ALA A 52 15.09 -11.14 -19.38
N ILE A 53 14.20 -11.45 -18.44
CA ILE A 53 14.17 -10.84 -17.11
C ILE A 53 15.46 -11.13 -16.35
N ASN A 54 15.92 -12.39 -16.33
CA ASN A 54 17.16 -12.77 -15.65
C ASN A 54 18.38 -12.03 -16.21
N VAL A 55 18.48 -11.94 -17.54
CA VAL A 55 19.57 -11.21 -18.22
C VAL A 55 19.52 -9.71 -17.90
N ALA A 56 18.34 -9.10 -17.86
CA ALA A 56 18.19 -7.70 -17.45
C ALA A 56 18.50 -7.48 -15.97
N GLN A 57 18.15 -8.43 -15.09
CA GLN A 57 18.47 -8.40 -13.67
C GLN A 57 19.98 -8.51 -13.42
N GLU A 58 20.67 -9.41 -14.13
CA GLU A 58 22.12 -9.55 -14.02
C GLU A 58 22.85 -8.23 -14.35
N LYS A 59 22.45 -7.58 -15.45
CA LYS A 59 22.99 -6.25 -15.80
C LYS A 59 22.64 -5.20 -14.75
N LEU A 60 21.43 -5.24 -14.20
CA LEU A 60 21.01 -4.32 -13.14
C LEU A 60 21.88 -4.48 -11.88
N GLU A 61 22.19 -5.72 -11.49
CA GLU A 61 23.04 -6.02 -10.33
C GLU A 61 24.51 -5.61 -10.58
N GLU A 62 25.03 -5.82 -11.78
CA GLU A 62 26.34 -5.30 -12.19
C GLU A 62 26.40 -3.78 -12.00
N LEU A 63 25.37 -3.06 -12.44
CA LEU A 63 25.27 -1.60 -12.29
C LEU A 63 24.97 -1.16 -10.84
N ARG A 64 24.47 -2.05 -9.97
CA ARG A 64 24.29 -1.79 -8.53
C ARG A 64 25.57 -1.98 -7.74
N ASN A 65 26.47 -2.84 -8.20
CA ASN A 65 27.69 -3.22 -7.49
C ASN A 65 28.81 -2.15 -7.57
N ASN A 66 28.52 -0.93 -7.11
CA ASN A 66 29.47 0.18 -7.04
C ASN A 66 29.85 0.48 -5.59
N ILE A 67 30.72 -0.36 -5.03
CA ILE A 67 31.14 -0.30 -3.63
C ILE A 67 31.98 0.96 -3.37
N GLU A 68 32.78 1.40 -4.35
CA GLU A 68 33.59 2.61 -4.25
C GLU A 68 32.84 3.86 -4.76
N VAL A 69 33.01 4.99 -4.07
CA VAL A 69 32.41 6.29 -4.46
C VAL A 69 32.86 6.71 -5.86
N THR A 70 34.06 6.33 -6.27
CA THR A 70 34.64 6.60 -7.59
C THR A 70 33.90 5.86 -8.70
N ASP A 71 33.48 4.61 -8.46
CA ASP A 71 32.71 3.83 -9.42
C ASP A 71 31.27 4.36 -9.53
N TYR A 72 30.67 4.70 -8.38
CA TYR A 72 29.35 5.31 -8.34
C TYR A 72 29.32 6.68 -9.04
N THR A 73 30.30 7.54 -8.77
CA THR A 73 30.41 8.86 -9.43
C THR A 73 30.79 8.73 -10.91
N GLY A 74 31.53 7.68 -11.27
CA GLY A 74 31.90 7.30 -12.65
C GLY A 74 30.74 6.81 -13.52
N LEU A 75 29.59 6.44 -12.95
CA LEU A 75 28.35 6.19 -13.70
C LEU A 75 27.82 7.50 -14.32
N VAL A 76 28.39 7.95 -15.43
CA VAL A 76 27.97 9.18 -16.11
C VAL A 76 26.55 9.03 -16.64
N SER A 77 25.72 10.07 -16.44
CA SER A 77 24.37 10.08 -16.98
C SER A 77 24.39 9.97 -18.50
N SER A 78 23.74 8.95 -19.05
CA SER A 78 23.69 8.70 -20.49
C SER A 78 22.24 8.69 -20.99
N THR A 79 21.94 9.56 -21.95
CA THR A 79 20.64 9.61 -22.63
C THR A 79 20.56 8.68 -23.84
N SER A 80 21.72 8.19 -24.32
CA SER A 80 21.84 7.18 -25.36
C SER A 80 22.19 5.88 -24.68
N GLY A 81 21.29 4.89 -24.71
CA GLY A 81 21.49 3.63 -24.02
C GLY A 81 22.75 2.92 -24.51
N THR A 82 23.69 2.64 -23.61
CA THR A 82 24.76 1.69 -23.91
C THR A 82 24.08 0.34 -24.15
N GLN A 83 24.51 -0.39 -25.18
CA GLN A 83 23.91 -1.67 -25.52
C GLN A 83 24.95 -2.76 -25.65
N GLU A 84 24.54 -3.98 -25.33
CA GLU A 84 25.30 -5.19 -25.57
C GLU A 84 24.37 -6.30 -26.05
N THR A 85 24.97 -7.29 -26.71
CA THR A 85 24.25 -8.48 -27.17
C THR A 85 24.60 -9.64 -26.25
N VAL A 86 23.57 -10.24 -25.65
CA VAL A 86 23.68 -11.41 -24.79
C VAL A 86 23.08 -12.61 -25.51
N ASN A 87 23.91 -13.62 -25.78
CA ASN A 87 23.45 -14.87 -26.38
C ASN A 87 22.83 -15.76 -25.29
N GLY A 88 21.51 -15.70 -25.16
CA GLY A 88 20.77 -16.59 -24.28
C GLY A 88 20.53 -17.98 -24.87
N THR A 89 19.95 -18.84 -24.05
CA THR A 89 19.59 -20.22 -24.39
C THR A 89 18.35 -20.28 -25.28
N ASN A 90 17.37 -19.40 -25.06
CA ASN A 90 16.10 -19.40 -25.79
C ASN A 90 16.01 -18.33 -26.88
N ALA A 91 16.82 -17.26 -26.80
CA ALA A 91 16.91 -16.19 -27.80
C ALA A 91 18.22 -15.40 -27.66
N ILE A 92 18.52 -14.57 -28.66
CA ILE A 92 19.56 -13.54 -28.58
C ILE A 92 18.90 -12.26 -28.09
N TYR A 93 19.42 -11.70 -27.00
CA TYR A 93 18.90 -10.49 -26.37
C TYR A 93 19.81 -9.30 -26.67
N THR A 94 19.21 -8.18 -27.04
CA THR A 94 19.88 -6.87 -27.04
C THR A 94 19.51 -6.16 -25.75
N VAL A 95 20.48 -6.06 -24.84
CA VAL A 95 20.34 -5.40 -23.54
C VAL A 95 20.82 -3.97 -23.68
N SER A 96 20.04 -3.00 -23.24
CA SER A 96 20.40 -1.59 -23.24
C SER A 96 20.13 -0.98 -21.88
N TRP A 97 20.94 -0.01 -21.46
CA TRP A 97 20.69 0.70 -20.21
C TRP A 97 20.98 2.18 -20.28
N THR A 98 20.22 2.95 -19.52
CA THR A 98 20.42 4.38 -19.32
C THR A 98 20.60 4.65 -17.83
N VAL A 99 21.49 5.59 -17.54
CA VAL A 99 21.67 6.12 -16.19
C VAL A 99 21.17 7.55 -16.19
N GLY A 100 20.12 7.81 -15.41
CA GLY A 100 19.59 9.14 -15.15
C GLY A 100 19.92 9.59 -13.73
N ASN A 101 19.85 10.89 -13.49
CA ASN A 101 19.79 11.40 -12.13
C ASN A 101 18.36 11.27 -11.63
N VAL A 102 18.17 10.86 -10.36
CA VAL A 102 16.85 10.92 -9.74
C VAL A 102 16.52 12.40 -9.50
N PRO A 103 15.37 12.91 -9.97
CA PRO A 103 14.97 14.30 -9.70
C PRO A 103 15.00 14.59 -8.18
N ASN A 104 15.59 15.71 -7.79
CA ASN A 104 15.73 16.17 -6.40
C ASN A 104 16.61 15.30 -5.48
N SER A 105 17.45 14.41 -6.02
CA SER A 105 18.48 13.71 -5.26
C SER A 105 19.88 14.10 -5.72
N LEU A 106 20.74 14.52 -4.77
CA LEU A 106 22.17 14.73 -5.03
C LEU A 106 22.98 13.43 -4.96
N GLN A 107 22.36 12.33 -4.51
CA GLN A 107 23.05 11.10 -4.11
C GLN A 107 22.40 9.82 -4.67
N ALA A 108 21.39 9.94 -5.53
CA ALA A 108 20.70 8.80 -6.14
C ALA A 108 20.65 8.91 -7.67
N LYS A 109 20.86 7.79 -8.34
CA LYS A 109 20.78 7.62 -9.80
C LYS A 109 19.69 6.61 -10.11
N VAL A 110 18.97 6.83 -11.20
CA VAL A 110 18.00 5.89 -11.75
C VAL A 110 18.67 5.12 -12.88
N ILE A 111 18.59 3.79 -12.82
CA ILE A 111 19.07 2.89 -13.86
C ILE A 111 17.84 2.27 -14.49
N THR A 112 17.72 2.40 -15.81
CA THR A 112 16.73 1.68 -16.61
C THR A 112 17.46 0.69 -17.48
N VAL A 113 17.19 -0.61 -17.33
CA VAL A 113 17.74 -1.69 -18.15
C VAL A 113 16.62 -2.28 -19.00
N SER A 114 16.81 -2.40 -20.31
CA SER A 114 15.85 -2.99 -21.25
C SER A 114 16.48 -4.16 -22.00
N ALA A 115 15.86 -5.34 -21.97
CA ALA A 115 16.24 -6.48 -22.79
C ALA A 115 15.22 -6.70 -23.90
N SER A 116 15.69 -6.75 -25.14
CA SER A 116 14.86 -6.91 -26.34
C SER A 116 15.27 -8.14 -27.15
N TRP A 117 14.31 -8.84 -27.75
CA TRP A 117 14.55 -9.99 -28.61
C TRP A 117 13.49 -10.10 -29.69
N THR A 118 13.80 -10.82 -30.77
CA THR A 118 12.84 -11.11 -31.83
C THR A 118 12.05 -12.37 -31.48
N GLY A 119 10.73 -12.23 -31.34
CA GLY A 119 9.78 -13.32 -31.14
C GLY A 119 9.68 -14.25 -32.35
N ARG A 120 9.07 -15.42 -32.15
CA ARG A 120 8.92 -16.44 -33.21
C ARG A 120 8.02 -16.00 -34.37
N ASP A 121 7.17 -15.01 -34.13
CA ASP A 121 6.31 -14.35 -35.12
C ASP A 121 7.02 -13.22 -35.88
N GLY A 122 8.30 -12.97 -35.58
CA GLY A 122 9.11 -11.90 -36.16
C GLY A 122 8.91 -10.54 -35.47
N THR A 123 8.06 -10.43 -34.44
CA THR A 123 7.86 -9.18 -33.70
C THR A 123 8.96 -8.97 -32.67
N THR A 124 9.46 -7.75 -32.51
CA THR A 124 10.39 -7.43 -31.43
C THR A 124 9.63 -7.30 -30.12
N GLN A 125 10.05 -8.06 -29.11
CA GLN A 125 9.54 -8.02 -27.75
C GLN A 125 10.59 -7.35 -26.86
N THR A 126 10.15 -6.63 -25.82
CA THR A 126 11.06 -5.93 -24.90
C THR A 126 10.51 -5.99 -23.48
N ILE A 127 11.41 -6.16 -22.51
CA ILE A 127 11.14 -6.02 -21.08
C ILE A 127 12.09 -4.95 -20.51
N SER A 128 11.61 -4.18 -19.54
CA SER A 128 12.38 -3.10 -18.92
C SER A 128 12.30 -3.21 -17.40
N LEU A 129 13.44 -3.04 -16.73
CA LEU A 129 13.60 -3.01 -15.28
C LEU A 129 14.12 -1.63 -14.88
N VAL A 130 13.55 -1.06 -13.83
CA VAL A 130 13.94 0.25 -13.29
C VAL A 130 14.40 0.08 -11.85
N SER A 131 15.54 0.68 -11.51
CA SER A 131 16.05 0.74 -10.14
C SER A 131 16.55 2.12 -9.79
N ASN A 132 16.37 2.51 -8.54
CA ASN A 132 17.11 3.62 -7.94
C ASN A 132 18.32 3.06 -7.18
N ILE A 133 19.47 3.72 -7.31
CA ILE A 133 20.69 3.38 -6.56
C ILE A 133 21.26 4.63 -5.89
N ALA A 134 21.68 4.49 -4.64
CA ALA A 134 22.36 5.53 -3.89
C ALA A 134 23.63 4.95 -3.27
N TRP A 135 24.71 5.74 -3.26
CA TRP A 135 25.94 5.32 -2.61
C TRP A 135 25.94 5.72 -1.13
N ASN A 136 26.14 4.74 -0.25
CA ASN A 136 26.35 4.94 1.17
C ASN A 136 27.84 4.77 1.50
N ASN A 137 28.40 5.65 2.32
CA ASN A 137 29.81 5.55 2.70
C ASN A 137 29.99 4.43 3.74
N PRO A 138 30.71 3.33 3.42
CA PRO A 138 30.88 2.21 4.35
C PRO A 138 31.66 2.60 5.61
N VAL A 139 32.56 3.58 5.54
CA VAL A 139 33.32 4.08 6.70
C VAL A 139 32.41 4.88 7.64
N THR A 140 31.43 5.61 7.11
CA THR A 140 30.42 6.27 7.97
C THR A 140 29.51 5.27 8.65
N SER A 141 29.16 4.17 7.98
CA SER A 141 28.40 3.06 8.59
C SER A 141 29.16 2.41 9.75
N VAL A 142 30.49 2.27 9.62
CA VAL A 142 31.37 1.73 10.69
C VAL A 142 31.60 2.74 11.82
N ALA A 143 31.80 4.02 11.50
CA ALA A 143 31.95 5.08 12.50
C ALA A 143 30.69 5.26 13.36
N LEU A 144 29.51 5.02 12.77
CA LEU A 144 28.22 5.07 13.46
C LEU A 144 28.02 3.87 14.40
N ALA A 145 28.47 2.67 13.98
CA ALA A 145 28.51 1.48 14.84
C ALA A 145 29.42 1.67 16.07
N GLY A 146 30.52 2.42 15.94
CA GLY A 146 31.42 2.75 17.05
C GLY A 146 30.91 3.82 18.03
N ALA A 147 29.83 4.53 17.68
CA ALA A 147 29.28 5.63 18.49
C ALA A 147 28.22 5.19 19.52
N GLY A 148 27.99 3.88 19.70
CA GLY A 148 27.04 3.37 20.70
C GLY A 148 25.57 3.67 20.39
N VAL A 149 25.26 4.05 19.15
CA VAL A 149 23.88 4.04 18.65
C VAL A 149 23.51 2.58 18.47
N ALA A 150 22.64 2.05 19.34
CA ALA A 150 22.06 0.74 19.14
C ALA A 150 21.44 0.72 17.73
N ASN A 151 21.93 -0.19 16.89
CA ASN A 151 21.53 -0.42 15.49
C ASN A 151 21.77 0.73 14.48
N PRO A 152 22.88 0.69 13.70
CA PRO A 152 23.05 1.51 12.51
C PRO A 152 22.34 0.91 11.27
N LEU A 153 21.55 -0.14 11.44
CA LEU A 153 20.62 -0.61 10.42
C LEU A 153 19.43 0.35 10.46
N ILE A 154 18.94 0.76 9.29
CA ILE A 154 17.63 1.40 9.18
C ILE A 154 16.66 0.44 9.87
N GLU A 155 16.15 0.80 11.05
CA GLU A 155 15.17 -0.05 11.74
C GLU A 155 13.99 -0.21 10.80
N THR A 156 13.60 -1.45 10.53
CA THR A 156 12.46 -1.71 9.66
C THR A 156 11.21 -1.02 10.23
N PRO A 157 10.29 -0.57 9.36
CA PRO A 157 9.08 0.12 9.79
C PRO A 157 8.19 -0.68 10.77
N LYS A 158 8.45 -1.99 10.94
CA LYS A 158 7.84 -2.96 11.87
C LYS A 158 7.43 -2.42 13.24
N GLY A 159 8.28 -1.61 13.89
CA GLY A 159 8.12 -1.34 15.33
C GLY A 159 8.28 -2.61 16.19
N SER A 160 7.88 -2.51 17.46
CA SER A 160 8.07 -3.56 18.47
C SER A 160 7.00 -4.65 18.51
N ALA A 161 5.98 -4.58 17.64
CA ALA A 161 4.89 -5.56 17.61
C ALA A 161 5.30 -6.80 16.82
N GLU A 162 4.76 -7.95 17.23
CA GLU A 162 4.96 -9.23 16.54
C GLU A 162 3.61 -9.90 16.29
N PHE A 163 3.47 -10.57 15.14
CA PHE A 163 2.30 -11.41 14.88
C PHE A 163 2.38 -12.71 15.66
N VAL A 164 1.25 -13.11 16.24
CA VAL A 164 1.09 -14.39 16.92
C VAL A 164 0.14 -15.25 16.09
N TYR A 165 0.46 -16.54 15.92
CA TYR A 165 -0.30 -17.45 15.04
C TYR A 165 -0.87 -18.69 15.75
N ASP A 166 -0.29 -19.08 16.88
CA ASP A 166 -0.57 -20.37 17.55
C ASP A 166 -1.04 -20.18 19.01
N ARG A 167 -1.62 -19.02 19.35
CA ARG A 167 -2.13 -18.73 20.69
C ARG A 167 -3.57 -18.27 20.60
N THR A 168 -4.45 -18.96 21.33
CA THR A 168 -5.89 -18.72 21.33
C THR A 168 -6.46 -18.94 22.73
N TYR A 169 -7.38 -18.08 23.16
CA TYR A 169 -8.14 -18.21 24.39
C TYR A 169 -9.46 -18.93 24.14
N THR A 170 -9.52 -20.23 24.46
CA THR A 170 -10.72 -21.06 24.29
C THR A 170 -11.07 -21.86 25.54
N ASP A 171 -12.34 -22.22 25.68
CA ASP A 171 -12.81 -23.18 26.68
C ASP A 171 -12.47 -24.63 26.31
N ASP A 172 -12.81 -25.58 27.19
CA ASP A 172 -12.62 -27.02 26.96
C ASP A 172 -13.41 -27.57 25.75
N GLN A 173 -14.32 -26.79 25.17
CA GLN A 173 -15.11 -27.12 23.99
C GLN A 173 -14.58 -26.44 22.72
N GLY A 174 -13.54 -25.60 22.82
CA GLY A 174 -12.96 -24.85 21.72
C GLY A 174 -13.74 -23.59 21.34
N ASN A 175 -14.67 -23.12 22.18
CA ASN A 175 -15.32 -21.82 21.97
C ASN A 175 -14.43 -20.70 22.52
N PRO A 176 -14.46 -19.49 21.93
CA PRO A 176 -13.73 -18.34 22.46
C PRO A 176 -14.09 -18.09 23.94
N SER A 177 -13.09 -17.99 24.79
CA SER A 177 -13.23 -17.73 26.23
C SER A 177 -12.15 -16.75 26.68
N LEU A 178 -12.40 -15.48 26.43
CA LEU A 178 -11.45 -14.39 26.65
C LEU A 178 -11.12 -14.16 28.15
N PRO A 179 -9.93 -13.65 28.47
CA PRO A 179 -9.55 -13.32 29.85
C PRO A 179 -10.50 -12.30 30.50
N GLN A 180 -10.89 -12.53 31.76
CA GLN A 180 -11.87 -11.66 32.45
C GLN A 180 -11.41 -10.20 32.61
N SER A 181 -10.10 -9.94 32.59
CA SER A 181 -9.52 -8.59 32.67
C SER A 181 -9.03 -8.05 31.32
N ALA A 182 -9.40 -8.70 30.21
CA ALA A 182 -9.23 -8.11 28.89
C ALA A 182 -10.12 -6.87 28.76
N THR A 183 -9.62 -5.86 28.05
CA THR A 183 -10.33 -4.60 27.79
C THR A 183 -10.87 -4.65 26.37
N ASP A 184 -12.18 -4.48 26.24
CA ASP A 184 -12.84 -4.35 24.95
C ASP A 184 -12.45 -3.02 24.29
N ASN A 185 -12.10 -3.08 23.01
CA ASN A 185 -11.73 -1.92 22.21
C ASN A 185 -12.89 -1.39 21.33
N ASP A 186 -14.08 -1.99 21.42
CA ASP A 186 -15.29 -1.64 20.66
C ASP A 186 -15.13 -1.78 19.12
N ASP A 187 -14.20 -2.62 18.67
CA ASP A 187 -13.88 -2.84 17.24
C ASP A 187 -13.75 -4.33 16.86
N GLY A 188 -14.25 -5.23 17.71
CA GLY A 188 -14.12 -6.68 17.56
C GLY A 188 -12.76 -7.23 18.02
N THR A 189 -11.94 -6.40 18.65
CA THR A 189 -10.70 -6.83 19.32
C THR A 189 -10.70 -6.48 20.80
N GLN A 190 -9.91 -7.21 21.58
CA GLN A 190 -9.65 -6.91 22.98
C GLN A 190 -8.15 -6.81 23.25
N THR A 191 -7.76 -5.93 24.18
CA THR A 191 -6.38 -5.88 24.68
C THR A 191 -6.24 -6.53 26.06
N TYR A 192 -5.16 -7.25 26.28
CA TYR A 192 -4.92 -7.97 27.54
C TYR A 192 -3.43 -7.95 27.91
N GLN A 193 -3.15 -7.69 29.19
CA GLN A 193 -1.81 -7.84 29.74
C GLN A 193 -1.66 -9.23 30.37
N ASP A 194 -0.88 -10.11 29.74
CA ASP A 194 -0.49 -11.40 30.29
C ASP A 194 0.96 -11.36 30.77
N GLY A 195 1.18 -11.16 32.07
CA GLY A 195 2.53 -11.05 32.62
C GLY A 195 3.37 -9.96 31.93
N ASP A 196 4.41 -10.36 31.21
CA ASP A 196 5.32 -9.47 30.48
C ASP A 196 4.93 -9.28 28.99
N THR A 197 3.77 -9.74 28.55
CA THR A 197 3.27 -9.54 27.18
C THR A 197 1.97 -8.75 27.15
N TYR A 198 1.86 -7.80 26.22
CA TYR A 198 0.60 -7.11 25.93
C TYR A 198 0.05 -7.59 24.61
N GLU A 199 -1.15 -8.16 24.65
CA GLU A 199 -1.77 -8.90 23.56
C GLU A 199 -2.94 -8.13 22.96
N LEU A 200 -3.10 -8.26 21.64
CA LEU A 200 -4.32 -7.92 20.92
C LEU A 200 -5.00 -9.22 20.50
N ILE A 201 -6.26 -9.39 20.89
CA ILE A 201 -7.02 -10.63 20.75
C ILE A 201 -8.22 -10.37 19.84
N ASP A 202 -8.49 -11.26 18.88
CA ASP A 202 -9.73 -11.29 18.12
C ASP A 202 -10.88 -11.75 19.03
N GLU A 203 -11.95 -10.96 19.16
CA GLU A 203 -13.06 -11.31 20.07
C GLU A 203 -13.86 -12.52 19.57
N ALA A 204 -14.00 -12.66 18.24
CA ALA A 204 -14.83 -13.68 17.62
C ALA A 204 -14.17 -15.07 17.62
N THR A 205 -12.84 -15.13 17.54
CA THR A 205 -12.10 -16.41 17.53
C THR A 205 -11.34 -16.68 18.82
N GLY A 206 -11.02 -15.64 19.59
CA GLY A 206 -10.12 -15.72 20.75
C GLY A 206 -8.64 -15.78 20.38
N ASP A 207 -8.29 -15.63 19.10
CA ASP A 207 -6.89 -15.70 18.63
C ASP A 207 -6.11 -14.46 19.05
N VAL A 208 -4.89 -14.65 19.54
CA VAL A 208 -3.96 -13.55 19.75
C VAL A 208 -3.37 -13.17 18.40
N ILE A 209 -3.63 -11.95 17.96
CA ILE A 209 -3.23 -11.42 16.64
C ILE A 209 -1.84 -10.78 16.73
N LEU A 210 -1.65 -9.90 17.70
CA LEU A 210 -0.42 -9.16 17.94
C LEU A 210 0.02 -9.28 19.39
N GLU A 211 1.32 -9.27 19.63
CA GLU A 211 1.89 -9.11 20.96
C GLU A 211 2.98 -8.03 20.99
N LEU A 212 3.16 -7.44 22.17
CA LEU A 212 4.27 -6.58 22.54
C LEU A 212 5.04 -7.24 23.68
N ASP A 213 6.37 -7.25 23.58
CA ASP A 213 7.24 -7.54 24.72
C ASP A 213 7.29 -6.33 25.66
N CYS A 214 6.78 -6.52 26.87
CA CYS A 214 6.68 -5.53 27.92
C CYS A 214 7.71 -5.74 29.04
N ALA A 215 8.70 -6.62 28.85
CA ALA A 215 9.73 -6.87 29.84
C ALA A 215 10.38 -5.55 30.29
N ASN A 216 10.43 -5.32 31.60
CA ASN A 216 10.89 -4.08 32.25
C ASN A 216 9.97 -2.85 32.09
N ASN A 217 8.66 -3.05 31.89
CA ASN A 217 7.63 -1.99 31.85
C ASN A 217 7.87 -0.99 30.71
N THR A 218 8.34 -1.49 29.57
CA THR A 218 8.73 -0.73 28.37
C THR A 218 7.58 -0.52 27.40
N CYS A 219 6.51 -1.32 27.48
CA CYS A 219 5.32 -1.14 26.66
C CYS A 219 4.30 -0.24 27.40
N ALA A 220 3.78 0.77 26.73
CA ALA A 220 2.67 1.60 27.21
C ALA A 220 1.35 1.22 26.50
N GLY A 221 1.28 -0.01 25.98
CA GLY A 221 0.26 -0.47 25.05
C GLY A 221 0.63 -0.22 23.58
N PHE A 222 -0.25 -0.67 22.69
CA PHE A 222 -0.12 -0.47 21.24
C PHE A 222 -0.19 1.02 20.89
N VAL A 223 0.54 1.38 19.83
CA VAL A 223 0.24 2.61 19.09
C VAL A 223 -1.07 2.38 18.35
N THR A 224 -2.00 3.32 18.45
CA THR A 224 -3.29 3.24 17.75
C THR A 224 -3.43 4.40 16.76
N ILE A 225 -3.82 4.08 15.54
CA ILE A 225 -4.16 5.08 14.51
C ILE A 225 -5.57 4.79 14.03
N SER A 226 -6.50 5.69 14.28
CA SER A 226 -7.92 5.51 13.96
C SER A 226 -8.49 6.61 13.08
N GLY A 227 -9.53 6.25 12.34
CA GLY A 227 -10.28 7.16 11.49
C GLY A 227 -11.52 6.51 10.90
N THR A 228 -12.17 7.26 10.03
CA THR A 228 -13.39 6.90 9.32
C THR A 228 -13.08 6.86 7.83
N VAL A 229 -13.53 5.81 7.15
CA VAL A 229 -13.57 5.76 5.70
C VAL A 229 -14.99 6.09 5.27
N VAL A 230 -15.15 7.17 4.53
CA VAL A 230 -16.42 7.58 3.94
C VAL A 230 -16.38 7.26 2.45
N ILE A 231 -17.43 6.64 1.95
CA ILE A 231 -17.56 6.17 0.57
C ILE A 231 -18.81 6.83 0.00
N ASP A 232 -18.62 7.61 -1.05
CA ASP A 232 -19.69 8.21 -1.84
C ASP A 232 -20.48 7.12 -2.58
N ASP A 233 -21.82 7.25 -2.58
CA ASP A 233 -22.75 6.22 -3.04
C ASP A 233 -22.44 5.78 -4.47
N GLY A 234 -22.50 4.47 -4.72
CA GLY A 234 -22.15 3.88 -6.00
C GLY A 234 -22.02 2.36 -5.96
N ASP A 235 -21.22 1.80 -6.86
CA ASP A 235 -20.99 0.34 -6.97
C ASP A 235 -20.09 -0.24 -5.84
N VAL A 236 -19.64 0.60 -4.89
CA VAL A 236 -18.60 0.27 -3.90
C VAL A 236 -19.20 0.28 -2.51
N THR A 237 -19.04 -0.82 -1.79
CA THR A 237 -19.54 -0.93 -0.41
C THR A 237 -18.40 -0.92 0.60
N ALA A 238 -18.71 -0.67 1.87
CA ALA A 238 -17.78 -0.82 2.99
C ALA A 238 -17.07 -2.19 3.01
N THR A 239 -17.69 -3.23 2.45
CA THR A 239 -17.12 -4.58 2.40
C THR A 239 -16.00 -4.74 1.35
N ASP A 240 -15.99 -3.90 0.33
CA ASP A 240 -15.00 -3.92 -0.77
C ASP A 240 -13.72 -3.14 -0.43
N VAL A 241 -13.72 -2.41 0.68
CA VAL A 241 -12.70 -1.44 1.06
C VAL A 241 -12.06 -1.85 2.37
N ASN A 242 -10.75 -2.12 2.34
CA ASN A 242 -9.95 -2.48 3.49
C ASN A 242 -8.94 -1.38 3.82
N VAL A 243 -8.60 -1.25 5.10
CA VAL A 243 -7.49 -0.40 5.53
C VAL A 243 -6.30 -1.26 5.86
N MET A 244 -5.14 -0.90 5.32
CA MET A 244 -3.90 -1.63 5.54
C MET A 244 -2.81 -0.70 6.02
N ALA A 245 -2.06 -1.17 7.01
CA ALA A 245 -0.83 -0.57 7.47
C ALA A 245 0.38 -1.34 6.90
N SER A 246 1.51 -0.65 6.78
CA SER A 246 2.78 -1.26 6.35
C SER A 246 3.38 -2.13 7.45
N ASP A 247 4.03 -3.23 7.05
CA ASP A 247 4.80 -4.12 7.95
C ASP A 247 3.91 -4.79 9.02
N VAL A 248 4.39 -4.97 10.26
CA VAL A 248 3.62 -5.60 11.35
C VAL A 248 2.64 -4.61 11.97
N ALA A 249 1.37 -4.74 11.58
CA ALA A 249 0.23 -4.02 12.13
C ALA A 249 -1.06 -4.76 11.82
N PHE A 250 -2.09 -4.54 12.64
CA PHE A 250 -3.44 -5.05 12.42
C PHE A 250 -4.44 -3.91 12.42
N CYS A 251 -5.26 -3.80 11.39
CA CYS A 251 -6.31 -2.79 11.31
C CYS A 251 -7.68 -3.44 11.52
N ALA A 252 -8.21 -3.29 12.73
CA ALA A 252 -9.57 -3.68 13.07
C ALA A 252 -10.55 -2.72 12.40
N ARG A 253 -11.62 -3.26 11.82
CA ARG A 253 -12.66 -2.47 11.15
C ARG A 253 -13.98 -2.69 11.88
N SER A 254 -14.62 -1.61 12.28
CA SER A 254 -15.97 -1.63 12.82
C SER A 254 -16.93 -1.12 11.75
N ILE A 255 -17.70 -2.06 11.19
CA ILE A 255 -18.82 -1.78 10.30
C ILE A 255 -20.07 -1.88 11.18
N ASP A 256 -20.79 -0.78 11.37
CA ASP A 256 -22.07 -0.78 12.09
C ASP A 256 -23.12 -1.55 11.28
N ASP A 257 -23.15 -2.88 11.41
CA ASP A 257 -24.16 -3.74 10.81
C ASP A 257 -25.38 -3.81 11.75
N THR A 258 -26.34 -2.93 11.51
CA THR A 258 -27.76 -2.97 11.93
C THR A 258 -28.22 -2.28 13.24
N THR A 259 -29.24 -1.44 13.08
CA THR A 259 -30.25 -0.96 14.07
C THR A 259 -29.90 0.12 15.10
N ALA A 260 -28.65 0.55 15.21
CA ALA A 260 -28.37 1.89 15.73
C ALA A 260 -28.67 2.89 14.60
N THR A 261 -29.25 4.05 14.92
CA THR A 261 -29.45 5.16 13.99
C THR A 261 -28.28 5.25 13.01
N ASP A 262 -28.53 5.17 11.69
CA ASP A 262 -27.53 5.46 10.67
C ASP A 262 -26.73 6.65 11.18
N VAL A 263 -25.45 6.44 11.49
CA VAL A 263 -24.58 7.57 11.78
C VAL A 263 -24.49 8.27 10.46
N VAL A 264 -25.37 9.26 10.25
CA VAL A 264 -25.39 9.99 9.00
C VAL A 264 -24.18 10.91 9.02
N VAL A 265 -23.06 10.36 8.57
CA VAL A 265 -21.81 11.04 8.43
C VAL A 265 -21.92 11.88 7.17
N TYR A 266 -22.24 13.15 7.37
CA TYR A 266 -22.25 14.11 6.28
C TYR A 266 -20.87 14.75 6.14
N PRO A 267 -20.28 14.77 4.93
CA PRO A 267 -19.25 15.73 4.60
C PRO A 267 -19.76 17.16 4.83
N THR A 268 -18.85 18.10 4.98
CA THR A 268 -19.15 19.42 5.52
C THR A 268 -20.11 20.23 4.67
N GLY A 269 -21.36 20.39 5.12
CA GLY A 269 -22.33 21.25 4.43
C GLY A 269 -23.22 20.52 3.42
N ALA A 270 -23.20 19.20 3.39
CA ALA A 270 -24.14 18.39 2.63
C ALA A 270 -25.60 18.71 3.03
N THR A 271 -26.45 19.07 2.05
CA THR A 271 -27.88 19.34 2.26
C THR A 271 -28.73 18.57 1.26
N GLY A 272 -29.65 17.74 1.73
CA GLY A 272 -30.61 17.01 0.89
C GLY A 272 -31.06 15.71 1.54
N ASN A 273 -32.25 15.24 1.16
CA ASN A 273 -32.87 14.00 1.68
C ASN A 273 -32.43 12.72 0.94
N ASN A 274 -31.34 12.76 0.18
CA ASN A 274 -30.97 11.71 -0.80
C ASN A 274 -29.45 11.58 -0.98
N ILE A 275 -28.69 11.82 0.08
CA ILE A 275 -27.22 11.76 0.12
C ILE A 275 -26.85 10.45 0.83
N ASP A 276 -26.41 9.45 0.07
CA ASP A 276 -26.27 8.06 0.52
C ASP A 276 -24.80 7.68 0.75
N TYR A 277 -24.12 8.31 1.71
CA TYR A 277 -22.78 7.86 2.10
C TYR A 277 -22.83 6.53 2.85
N THR A 278 -21.92 5.61 2.50
CA THR A 278 -21.57 4.51 3.39
C THR A 278 -20.27 4.83 4.11
N ALA A 279 -20.19 4.48 5.39
CA ALA A 279 -18.99 4.72 6.18
C ALA A 279 -18.71 3.56 7.13
N PHE A 280 -17.44 3.40 7.48
CA PHE A 280 -17.02 2.52 8.56
C PHE A 280 -15.85 3.15 9.31
N THR A 281 -15.69 2.76 10.57
CA THR A 281 -14.54 3.18 11.38
C THR A 281 -13.50 2.07 11.44
N TYR A 282 -12.27 2.44 11.70
CA TYR A 282 -11.20 1.46 11.88
C TYR A 282 -10.16 1.97 12.86
N THR A 283 -9.46 1.03 13.48
CA THR A 283 -8.32 1.27 14.36
C THR A 283 -7.19 0.34 13.95
N CYS A 284 -6.05 0.92 13.57
CA CYS A 284 -4.82 0.16 13.37
C CYS A 284 -4.02 0.11 14.66
N TYR A 285 -3.63 -1.10 15.07
CA TYR A 285 -2.78 -1.41 16.22
C TYR A 285 -1.36 -1.70 15.72
N LEU A 286 -0.39 -0.97 16.27
CA LEU A 286 1.00 -1.00 15.83
C LEU A 286 1.97 -1.03 17.02
N GLY A 287 3.20 -1.49 16.78
CA GLY A 287 4.25 -1.50 17.79
C GLY A 287 4.86 -0.13 18.06
N HIS A 288 5.47 0.04 19.22
CA HIS A 288 6.34 1.19 19.48
C HIS A 288 7.47 1.25 18.43
N GLY A 289 7.78 2.44 17.94
CA GLY A 289 8.80 2.63 16.90
C GLY A 289 8.29 2.34 15.49
N TRP A 290 7.00 2.03 15.31
CA TRP A 290 6.41 1.89 13.98
C TRP A 290 6.38 3.23 13.25
N TYR A 291 6.79 3.21 11.98
CA TYR A 291 6.61 4.31 11.03
C TYR A 291 6.32 3.71 9.67
N GLY A 292 5.45 4.27 8.85
CA GLY A 292 5.07 3.61 7.61
C GLY A 292 3.92 4.30 6.91
N ASN A 293 3.22 3.56 6.07
CA ASN A 293 2.03 4.05 5.39
C ASN A 293 0.81 3.31 5.91
N ILE A 294 -0.28 4.03 6.09
CA ILE A 294 -1.61 3.44 6.25
C ILE A 294 -2.45 3.92 5.06
N GLY A 295 -3.16 3.01 4.41
CA GLY A 295 -3.89 3.33 3.21
C GLY A 295 -5.06 2.41 2.94
N ILE A 296 -5.79 2.77 1.89
CA ILE A 296 -6.95 2.05 1.41
C ILE A 296 -6.52 1.00 0.38
N LEU A 297 -6.91 -0.24 0.63
CA LEU A 297 -6.87 -1.33 -0.35
C LEU A 297 -8.31 -1.66 -0.76
N ARG A 298 -8.55 -1.71 -2.07
CA ARG A 298 -9.81 -2.18 -2.64
C ARG A 298 -9.67 -3.59 -3.17
N THR A 299 -10.67 -4.43 -2.92
CA THR A 299 -10.71 -5.84 -3.34
C THR A 299 -11.61 -6.09 -4.54
N ASP A 300 -12.36 -5.08 -4.97
CA ASP A 300 -13.22 -5.12 -6.14
C ASP A 300 -12.50 -4.65 -7.43
N ASN A 301 -13.20 -4.65 -8.57
CA ASN A 301 -12.66 -4.20 -9.85
C ASN A 301 -12.73 -2.67 -9.98
N ALA A 302 -11.95 -1.98 -9.15
CA ALA A 302 -11.94 -0.53 -9.07
C ALA A 302 -11.74 0.15 -10.45
N ASN A 303 -12.60 1.12 -10.76
CA ASN A 303 -12.56 1.96 -11.94
C ASN A 303 -11.38 2.93 -11.85
N SER A 304 -10.76 3.25 -12.99
CA SER A 304 -9.70 4.25 -13.09
C SER A 304 -10.14 5.68 -12.75
N ASN A 305 -11.41 5.96 -12.48
CA ASN A 305 -11.92 7.25 -11.99
C ASN A 305 -12.16 7.29 -10.48
N GLU A 306 -12.03 6.19 -9.77
CA GLU A 306 -12.19 6.19 -8.32
C GLU A 306 -10.93 6.75 -7.66
N ARG A 307 -11.15 7.63 -6.69
CA ARG A 307 -10.11 8.40 -6.02
C ARG A 307 -10.30 8.34 -4.51
N VAL A 308 -9.19 8.48 -3.82
CA VAL A 308 -9.14 8.60 -2.37
C VAL A 308 -8.63 9.99 -2.04
N CYS A 309 -9.45 10.74 -1.32
CA CYS A 309 -9.18 12.08 -0.86
C CYS A 309 -8.83 12.06 0.64
N LEU A 310 -7.87 12.90 0.99
CA LEU A 310 -7.33 13.11 2.33
C LEU A 310 -7.27 14.61 2.58
N GLY A 311 -7.34 15.03 3.84
CA GLY A 311 -7.16 16.43 4.24
C GLY A 311 -8.48 17.15 4.57
N ASP A 312 -8.35 18.38 5.05
CA ASP A 312 -9.47 19.24 5.44
C ASP A 312 -9.91 20.12 4.25
N PRO A 313 -11.13 19.94 3.71
CA PRO A 313 -11.59 20.69 2.54
C PRO A 313 -11.91 22.16 2.87
N THR A 314 -11.88 22.57 4.14
CA THR A 314 -12.22 23.92 4.58
C THR A 314 -11.02 24.85 4.71
N VAL A 315 -9.79 24.32 4.64
CA VAL A 315 -8.56 25.12 4.75
C VAL A 315 -8.11 25.70 3.41
N ALA A 316 -7.28 26.73 3.46
CA ALA A 316 -6.77 27.39 2.26
C ALA A 316 -5.76 26.51 1.50
N SER A 317 -5.59 26.75 0.19
CA SER A 317 -4.71 25.97 -0.70
C SER A 317 -3.22 26.00 -0.38
N ASN A 318 -2.81 26.76 0.63
CA ASN A 318 -1.44 26.86 1.12
C ASN A 318 -1.27 26.30 2.54
N ASP A 319 -2.33 25.70 3.10
CA ASP A 319 -2.31 25.05 4.40
C ASP A 319 -1.78 23.61 4.28
N THR A 320 -1.16 23.10 5.35
CA THR A 320 -0.63 21.74 5.42
C THR A 320 -1.72 20.67 5.50
N TYR A 321 -2.96 21.06 5.79
CA TYR A 321 -4.10 20.14 5.79
C TYR A 321 -4.92 20.24 4.50
N TYR A 322 -4.47 21.01 3.51
CA TYR A 322 -5.19 21.13 2.25
C TYR A 322 -5.39 19.76 1.58
N PRO A 323 -6.56 19.50 0.96
CA PRO A 323 -6.83 18.16 0.49
C PRO A 323 -5.85 17.69 -0.58
N THR A 324 -5.66 16.38 -0.64
CA THR A 324 -4.84 15.72 -1.65
C THR A 324 -5.47 14.41 -2.08
N VAL A 325 -5.20 14.03 -3.33
CA VAL A 325 -5.58 12.72 -3.87
C VAL A 325 -4.43 11.75 -3.60
N ASN A 326 -4.62 10.85 -2.65
CA ASN A 326 -3.68 9.76 -2.38
C ASN A 326 -4.40 8.63 -1.67
N ASN A 327 -4.05 7.38 -1.99
CA ASN A 327 -4.66 6.20 -1.36
C ASN A 327 -4.01 5.83 -0.03
N ASN A 328 -3.02 6.59 0.43
CA ASN A 328 -2.33 6.36 1.69
C ASN A 328 -1.90 7.68 2.35
N ARG A 329 -1.74 7.63 3.67
CA ARG A 329 -1.02 8.63 4.46
C ARG A 329 0.29 8.03 4.96
N THR A 330 1.36 8.79 4.83
CA THR A 330 2.69 8.46 5.36
C THR A 330 2.84 8.99 6.78
N TYR A 331 3.28 8.14 7.70
CA TYR A 331 3.59 8.44 9.09
C TYR A 331 5.09 8.34 9.32
N ARG A 332 5.74 9.44 9.69
CA ARG A 332 7.19 9.44 9.93
C ARG A 332 7.61 10.56 10.87
N GLY A 333 8.47 10.23 11.84
CA GLY A 333 9.24 11.22 12.62
C GLY A 333 10.64 11.37 12.03
N LEU A 334 11.20 12.58 11.99
CA LEU A 334 12.59 12.81 11.56
C LEU A 334 13.38 13.72 12.52
N PHE A 335 14.62 13.32 12.81
CA PHE A 335 15.61 14.13 13.53
C PHE A 335 16.76 14.53 12.60
N ASN A 336 17.16 15.81 12.64
CA ASN A 336 18.39 16.28 12.03
C ASN A 336 19.56 16.09 13.00
N LEU A 337 20.57 15.34 12.56
CA LEU A 337 21.80 15.02 13.28
C LEU A 337 22.97 15.98 12.97
N SER A 338 22.76 17.01 12.15
CA SER A 338 23.87 17.89 11.73
C SER A 338 24.45 18.66 12.92
N THR A 339 25.77 18.54 13.08
CA THR A 339 26.52 19.17 14.16
C THR A 339 27.29 20.41 13.70
N ASP A 340 27.33 20.72 12.40
CA ASP A 340 28.17 21.77 11.84
C ASP A 340 27.43 22.63 10.79
N ASN A 341 27.63 23.95 10.87
CA ASN A 341 27.03 25.00 10.01
C ASN A 341 27.47 24.97 8.52
N GLY A 342 27.89 23.83 7.98
CA GLY A 342 28.35 23.69 6.59
C GLY A 342 28.22 22.29 5.97
N THR A 343 27.74 21.29 6.72
CA THR A 343 27.52 19.92 6.22
C THR A 343 26.03 19.72 5.90
N PRO A 344 25.67 19.06 4.78
CA PRO A 344 24.27 18.75 4.49
C PRO A 344 23.63 17.97 5.65
N PRO A 345 22.38 18.28 6.02
CA PRO A 345 21.73 17.68 7.16
C PRO A 345 21.51 16.18 6.95
N ILE A 346 21.86 15.40 7.96
CA ILE A 346 21.59 13.96 8.01
C ILE A 346 20.30 13.79 8.81
N TYR A 347 19.31 13.15 8.18
CA TYR A 347 18.02 12.88 8.81
C TYR A 347 17.91 11.42 9.22
N TYR A 348 17.47 11.18 10.45
CA TYR A 348 17.15 9.85 10.95
C TYR A 348 15.64 9.72 11.15
N SER A 349 15.06 8.62 10.65
CA SER A 349 13.64 8.33 10.85
C SER A 349 13.43 7.62 12.17
N PHE A 350 12.37 7.99 12.86
CA PHE A 350 11.92 7.29 14.07
C PHE A 350 10.41 7.14 14.02
N GLY A 351 9.90 6.10 14.68
CA GLY A 351 8.48 5.80 14.73
C GLY A 351 7.76 6.33 15.95
N ALA A 352 6.52 5.91 16.09
CA ALA A 352 5.60 6.40 17.10
C ALA A 352 6.02 5.98 18.51
N ASP A 353 5.82 6.88 19.48
CA ASP A 353 6.05 6.55 20.90
C ASP A 353 5.04 5.51 21.38
N ALA A 354 5.43 4.64 22.31
CA ALA A 354 4.57 3.59 22.84
C ALA A 354 3.26 4.16 23.42
N GLY A 355 2.14 3.47 23.19
CA GLY A 355 0.81 3.91 23.67
C GLY A 355 0.28 5.19 23.03
N THR A 356 0.90 5.71 21.97
CA THR A 356 0.40 6.91 21.28
C THR A 356 -0.90 6.59 20.55
N THR A 357 -1.94 7.38 20.80
CA THR A 357 -3.19 7.35 20.03
C THR A 357 -3.24 8.54 19.07
N ILE A 358 -3.40 8.25 17.78
CA ILE A 358 -3.57 9.23 16.71
C ILE A 358 -4.97 9.05 16.13
N THR A 359 -5.72 10.15 16.09
CA THR A 359 -7.07 10.21 15.51
C THR A 359 -7.07 11.15 14.30
N GLY A 360 -8.16 11.17 13.54
CA GLY A 360 -8.27 11.99 12.34
C GLY A 360 -7.53 11.39 11.14
N HIS A 361 -7.49 10.05 11.04
CA HIS A 361 -6.99 9.33 9.86
C HIS A 361 -8.10 9.00 8.88
N ASP A 362 -8.83 10.02 8.44
CA ASP A 362 -10.04 9.84 7.65
C ASP A 362 -9.74 9.83 6.16
N PHE A 363 -10.44 8.98 5.43
CA PHE A 363 -10.38 8.85 3.97
C PHE A 363 -11.76 9.11 3.37
N PHE A 364 -11.78 9.79 2.22
CA PHE A 364 -12.99 9.97 1.44
C PHE A 364 -12.82 9.31 0.07
N LEU A 365 -13.65 8.33 -0.25
CA LEU A 365 -13.68 7.63 -1.53
C LEU A 365 -14.79 8.19 -2.40
N ASP A 366 -14.44 8.59 -3.61
CA ASP A 366 -15.40 9.10 -4.59
C ASP A 366 -14.92 8.87 -6.03
N THR A 367 -15.86 8.87 -6.97
CA THR A 367 -15.64 8.81 -8.41
C THR A 367 -15.38 10.20 -8.98
N ILE A 368 -14.11 10.59 -9.06
CA ILE A 368 -13.68 11.86 -9.65
C ILE A 368 -13.14 11.64 -11.08
N THR A 369 -13.89 12.12 -12.07
CA THR A 369 -13.52 11.98 -13.48
C THR A 369 -12.51 13.05 -13.92
N GLY A 370 -11.54 12.66 -14.75
CA GLY A 370 -10.57 13.57 -15.35
C GLY A 370 -9.14 13.02 -15.35
N ASN A 371 -8.30 13.56 -16.25
CA ASN A 371 -6.93 13.07 -16.45
C ASN A 371 -5.90 13.73 -15.52
N ASN A 372 -6.24 14.83 -14.84
CA ASN A 372 -5.34 15.60 -13.98
C ASN A 372 -6.03 15.93 -12.64
N VAL A 373 -6.47 14.92 -11.92
CA VAL A 373 -7.15 15.11 -10.62
C VAL A 373 -6.13 15.60 -9.58
N THR A 374 -6.50 16.66 -8.87
CA THR A 374 -5.72 17.32 -7.83
C THR A 374 -6.52 17.38 -6.53
N GLY A 375 -5.88 17.83 -5.45
CA GLY A 375 -6.57 18.07 -4.18
C GLY A 375 -7.76 19.04 -4.25
N ALA A 376 -7.76 19.98 -5.21
CA ALA A 376 -8.89 20.88 -5.40
C ALA A 376 -10.16 20.14 -5.82
N ASP A 377 -10.01 19.04 -6.57
CA ASP A 377 -11.12 18.23 -7.06
C ASP A 377 -11.76 17.39 -5.94
N CYS A 378 -11.05 17.20 -4.81
CA CYS A 378 -11.60 16.59 -3.61
C CYS A 378 -12.52 17.52 -2.80
N ILE A 379 -12.42 18.84 -2.97
CA ILE A 379 -13.15 19.80 -2.12
C ILE A 379 -14.66 19.66 -2.32
N THR A 380 -15.12 19.66 -3.57
CA THR A 380 -16.56 19.61 -3.86
C THR A 380 -17.18 18.33 -3.29
N PRO A 381 -16.69 17.12 -3.61
CA PRO A 381 -17.24 15.89 -3.03
C PRO A 381 -17.19 15.83 -1.50
N MET A 382 -16.10 16.31 -0.89
CA MET A 382 -15.94 16.33 0.58
C MET A 382 -16.76 17.45 1.29
N THR A 383 -17.46 18.31 0.54
CA THR A 383 -18.26 19.42 1.11
C THR A 383 -19.71 19.44 0.62
N ASN A 384 -19.98 18.95 -0.58
CA ASN A 384 -21.30 19.00 -1.19
C ASN A 384 -21.49 17.77 -2.06
N ASP A 385 -22.44 16.92 -1.70
CA ASP A 385 -23.06 16.06 -2.70
C ASP A 385 -24.03 16.88 -3.55
N TYR A 386 -23.90 16.77 -4.86
CA TYR A 386 -24.64 17.56 -5.83
C TYR A 386 -26.01 16.92 -6.09
N GLU A 387 -27.00 17.19 -5.24
CA GLU A 387 -28.39 16.80 -5.51
C GLU A 387 -29.36 17.96 -5.19
N GLY A 388 -29.10 19.15 -5.77
CA GLY A 388 -30.10 20.15 -6.19
C GLY A 388 -31.31 20.51 -5.30
N ASN A 389 -31.35 20.18 -4.00
CA ASN A 389 -32.53 20.30 -3.17
C ASN A 389 -32.23 21.11 -1.91
N ALA A 390 -32.61 22.38 -1.97
CA ALA A 390 -32.51 23.30 -0.86
C ALA A 390 -33.66 23.08 0.13
N ASP A 391 -33.52 22.15 1.07
CA ASP A 391 -34.18 22.24 2.38
C ASP A 391 -33.12 22.34 3.50
N GLY A 392 -32.56 23.54 3.62
CA GLY A 392 -31.51 23.87 4.60
C GLY A 392 -31.93 23.70 6.06
N THR A 393 -31.84 22.47 6.57
CA THR A 393 -31.86 22.16 8.01
C THR A 393 -30.77 21.17 8.44
N GLY A 394 -29.87 20.73 7.55
CA GLY A 394 -28.77 19.84 7.92
C GLY A 394 -27.67 20.56 8.70
N THR A 395 -27.40 20.12 9.93
CA THR A 395 -26.21 20.51 10.71
C THR A 395 -25.20 19.35 10.69
N GLY A 396 -24.51 19.16 9.56
CA GLY A 396 -23.40 18.20 9.48
C GLY A 396 -22.14 18.73 10.18
N THR A 397 -21.46 17.90 10.95
CA THR A 397 -20.13 18.20 11.52
C THR A 397 -19.04 17.88 10.49
N ASN A 398 -18.10 18.81 10.26
CA ASN A 398 -16.94 18.54 9.41
C ASN A 398 -16.07 17.45 10.04
N ILE A 399 -16.23 16.21 9.59
CA ILE A 399 -15.41 15.07 10.03
C ILE A 399 -13.97 15.15 9.55
N PHE A 400 -13.72 15.93 8.47
CA PHE A 400 -12.40 16.17 7.92
C PHE A 400 -11.71 17.39 8.56
N ALA A 401 -12.32 18.02 9.57
CA ALA A 401 -11.76 19.19 10.23
C ALA A 401 -10.42 18.85 10.90
N GLY A 402 -9.36 19.54 10.49
CA GLY A 402 -8.01 19.29 11.02
C GLY A 402 -7.40 17.94 10.63
N VAL A 403 -8.02 17.21 9.69
CA VAL A 403 -7.47 15.98 9.14
C VAL A 403 -6.24 16.32 8.30
N PRO A 404 -5.07 15.73 8.59
CA PRO A 404 -3.85 15.99 7.81
C PRO A 404 -3.96 15.52 6.36
N ASP A 405 -3.06 16.02 5.52
CA ASP A 405 -2.95 15.62 4.11
C ASP A 405 -2.43 14.17 3.97
N ASN A 406 -1.57 13.89 2.99
CA ASN A 406 -0.94 12.58 2.84
C ASN A 406 0.28 12.36 3.73
N PHE A 407 0.60 13.27 4.66
CA PHE A 407 1.72 13.12 5.59
C PHE A 407 1.36 13.50 7.04
N TYR A 408 1.66 12.60 7.97
CA TYR A 408 1.58 12.84 9.41
C TYR A 408 2.96 12.83 10.07
N CYS A 409 3.27 13.87 10.83
CA CYS A 409 4.53 13.95 11.56
C CYS A 409 4.40 13.31 12.94
N LEU A 410 5.13 12.21 13.16
CA LEU A 410 5.12 11.49 14.43
C LEU A 410 5.81 12.27 15.56
N ASN A 411 5.32 12.00 16.78
CA ASN A 411 5.77 12.51 18.06
C ASN A 411 5.96 14.04 18.06
N PRO A 412 4.89 14.83 17.81
CA PRO A 412 4.89 16.30 17.76
C PRO A 412 5.62 16.98 18.92
N HIS A 413 5.59 16.37 20.11
CA HIS A 413 5.94 16.99 21.39
C HIS A 413 7.33 16.70 21.96
N ILE A 414 8.13 15.78 21.38
CA ILE A 414 9.47 15.49 21.90
C ILE A 414 10.40 16.71 21.69
N THR A 415 10.80 17.36 22.78
CA THR A 415 11.90 18.32 22.81
C THR A 415 13.21 17.59 23.05
N THR A 416 14.27 18.00 22.36
CA THR A 416 15.64 17.45 22.42
C THR A 416 16.10 16.95 23.80
N PRO A 417 16.87 15.85 23.88
CA PRO A 417 17.51 15.43 25.13
C PRO A 417 18.38 16.59 25.67
N THR A 418 18.08 17.08 26.88
CA THR A 418 18.91 18.07 27.58
C THR A 418 19.85 17.35 28.55
N GLY A 419 20.98 16.86 28.06
CA GLY A 419 22.07 16.30 28.87
C GLY A 419 23.44 16.93 28.53
N PRO A 420 24.43 16.89 29.44
CA PRO A 420 25.78 17.37 29.14
C PRO A 420 26.41 16.44 28.08
N GLY A 421 26.63 16.95 26.86
CA GLY A 421 27.11 16.16 25.71
C GLY A 421 26.11 16.05 24.54
N SER A 422 24.94 16.65 24.66
CA SER A 422 23.89 16.62 23.63
C SER A 422 24.33 17.39 22.37
N ARG A 423 24.51 16.67 21.27
CA ARG A 423 24.60 17.27 19.92
C ARG A 423 23.25 17.94 19.62
N TYR A 424 23.25 19.04 18.88
CA TYR A 424 22.02 19.76 18.55
C TYR A 424 21.16 18.92 17.60
N PHE A 425 20.08 18.32 18.12
CA PHE A 425 19.09 17.64 17.30
C PHE A 425 17.99 18.65 16.94
N ALA A 426 17.78 18.93 15.66
CA ALA A 426 16.63 19.73 15.23
C ALA A 426 15.55 18.81 14.66
N LYS A 427 14.35 18.85 15.22
CA LYS A 427 13.19 18.14 14.69
C LYS A 427 12.84 18.66 13.31
N VAL A 428 12.52 17.77 12.37
CA VAL A 428 12.01 18.16 11.04
C VAL A 428 10.76 17.35 10.70
N CYS A 429 9.67 18.04 10.38
CA CYS A 429 8.49 17.46 9.75
C CYS A 429 8.53 17.88 8.28
N PHE A 430 8.59 16.92 7.35
CA PHE A 430 8.51 17.22 5.92
C PHE A 430 7.08 16.95 5.41
N GLY A 431 6.27 18.00 5.38
CA GLY A 431 5.06 18.16 4.57
C GLY A 431 5.13 19.59 4.01
N HIS A 432 4.81 19.79 2.73
CA HIS A 432 5.43 20.85 1.88
C HIS A 432 4.96 22.31 2.14
N PRO A 433 5.49 23.33 1.41
CA PRO A 433 6.03 24.55 1.99
C PRO A 433 4.98 25.56 2.51
N SER A 434 5.09 26.00 3.76
CA SER A 434 4.54 27.30 4.13
C SER A 434 5.31 28.41 3.40
N PRO A 435 4.66 29.33 2.65
CA PRO A 435 5.32 30.44 1.96
C PRO A 435 5.94 31.48 2.91
N SER A 436 5.61 31.44 4.21
CA SER A 436 5.96 32.50 5.15
C SER A 436 7.26 32.28 5.95
N LYS A 437 7.96 31.16 5.73
CA LYS A 437 9.33 30.93 6.22
C LYS A 437 10.30 30.56 5.09
N GLN A 438 10.11 31.14 3.91
CA GLN A 438 11.19 31.27 2.92
C GLN A 438 12.25 32.24 3.46
N GLN A 439 13.17 31.72 4.26
CA GLN A 439 14.56 32.11 4.11
C GLN A 439 15.32 30.86 3.66
N ASN A 440 15.44 30.74 2.32
CA ASN A 440 16.25 29.79 1.53
C ASN A 440 15.96 28.31 1.84
N PHE A 441 15.32 27.52 0.98
CA PHE A 441 15.81 27.07 -0.32
C PHE A 441 14.64 26.66 -1.24
N THR A 442 14.77 27.02 -2.51
CA THR A 442 13.77 26.87 -3.58
C THR A 442 13.86 25.54 -4.34
N ARG A 443 12.67 24.91 -4.54
CA ARG A 443 12.19 24.11 -5.73
C ARG A 443 12.66 22.64 -5.87
N PRO A 444 12.02 21.84 -6.78
CA PRO A 444 10.57 21.60 -6.99
C PRO A 444 10.21 20.08 -7.04
N PHE A 445 8.95 19.77 -6.74
CA PHE A 445 8.33 18.43 -6.74
C PHE A 445 8.12 17.78 -8.14
N MET A 446 7.76 16.48 -8.12
CA MET A 446 7.09 15.62 -9.12
C MET A 446 7.95 14.62 -9.93
N PRO A 447 7.38 13.49 -10.43
CA PRO A 447 6.29 12.63 -9.91
C PRO A 447 6.65 11.12 -9.94
N ALA A 448 5.81 10.27 -9.32
CA ALA A 448 5.87 8.81 -9.40
C ALA A 448 4.70 8.24 -10.23
N ALA A 449 5.01 7.29 -11.11
CA ALA A 449 4.11 6.33 -11.76
C ALA A 449 4.97 5.14 -12.28
N PRO A 450 4.39 4.01 -12.71
CA PRO A 450 3.44 3.12 -12.01
C PRO A 450 3.87 1.62 -12.12
N ASP A 451 3.25 0.72 -11.33
CA ASP A 451 3.11 -0.76 -11.46
C ASP A 451 3.18 -1.40 -10.03
N ARG A 452 2.33 -2.32 -9.54
CA ARG A 452 1.75 -3.55 -10.14
C ARG A 452 0.84 -4.32 -9.11
N PRO A 453 0.25 -5.49 -9.47
CA PRO A 453 -1.00 -6.01 -8.91
C PRO A 453 -0.89 -6.91 -7.67
N ALA A 454 -2.09 -7.14 -7.13
CA ALA A 454 -2.51 -8.08 -6.09
C ALA A 454 -1.98 -9.52 -6.21
N TYR A 455 -1.81 -10.17 -5.06
CA TYR A 455 -1.77 -11.62 -4.92
C TYR A 455 -2.90 -12.08 -3.99
N VAL A 456 -3.58 -13.11 -4.49
CA VAL A 456 -4.73 -13.85 -3.97
C VAL A 456 -4.28 -14.80 -2.86
N ALA A 457 -5.07 -14.88 -1.79
CA ALA A 457 -5.32 -16.12 -1.05
C ALA A 457 -6.74 -16.60 -1.43
#